data_AF-A0A6A6E5A9-F1
#
_entry.id   AF-A0A6A6E5A9-F1
#
_cell.length_a   1.000
_cell.length_b   1.000
_cell.length_c   1.000
_cell.angle_alpha   90.00
_cell.angle_beta   90.00
_cell.angle_gamma   90.00
#
_symmetry.space_group_name_H-M   'P 1'
#
loop_
_entity.id
_entity.type
_entity.pdbx_description
1 polymer ?
#
loop_
_entity_poly.entity_id
_entity_poly.type
_entity_poly.pdbx_seq_one_letter_code
_entity_poly.pdbx_strand_id
1 'polypeptide(L)'
;MYSQVLFCAALAGTASALSLPPLIPSIPGVTEPLASNAPPLPILQVPTPPLDSPRHDINTSIKPKKIGYFWTGAGDNQHKDFLATYSLDDDTFGELIYITDVPSSGNSPHHLGPTLDGKTLVGGGLLSLLKTQDTAYYFDTSDPYAPKFVKSNRALLSSITDEIRAKPDGGFFITYMGSAVGSSPGRLVETDADFNIIHEWPEDVDSTLNILGEQFSPHGLSVDWGKKLILTSDFVVPATILKPASALGIQRANTLRLWELDSRKITSTITIPDGQGIQDVKFIPGNKESAALATAVGPGQVWIIYPFRKNQDGTQGTAELLYDLGPRARDNLAIYSDITDDGKFAYFTLTLGNHVAALDISDLNNVKRLDDPEEDQGIVGPHYIKVSPDKKNLLVTDYFVQTGDIGVVNTPADFKAQWIDILEDGSLSFNRSIDFASEFTNRGGAKPHSAVIFDLTDPKDPKFY
;
A
#
# COMPACT_ATOMS: atom_id res chain seq x y z
N MET A 1 50.32 4.35 31.51
CA MET A 1 49.98 5.09 30.28
C MET A 1 49.41 4.08 29.29
N TYR A 2 48.15 4.26 28.89
CA TYR A 2 47.38 3.52 27.85
C TYR A 2 47.14 2.02 28.12
N SER A 3 46.04 1.36 27.79
CA SER A 3 44.66 1.68 27.42
C SER A 3 43.98 0.30 27.32
N GLN A 4 42.97 0.01 28.12
CA GLN A 4 42.15 -1.21 27.99
C GLN A 4 40.68 -0.87 28.23
N VAL A 5 40.11 -0.03 27.37
CA VAL A 5 38.66 0.05 27.16
C VAL A 5 38.48 0.42 25.70
N LEU A 6 38.23 -0.57 24.83
CA LEU A 6 37.59 -0.46 23.50
C LEU A 6 37.81 -1.76 22.75
N PHE A 7 37.03 -2.80 23.09
CA PHE A 7 36.89 -3.98 22.24
C PHE A 7 35.49 -4.60 22.42
N CYS A 8 34.44 -3.78 22.30
CA CYS A 8 33.06 -4.27 22.20
C CYS A 8 32.12 -3.35 21.38
N ALA A 9 32.63 -2.35 20.65
CA ALA A 9 31.80 -1.46 19.85
C ALA A 9 32.41 -1.29 18.44
N ALA A 10 32.33 -2.34 17.62
CA ALA A 10 32.71 -2.26 16.19
C ALA A 10 32.11 -3.39 15.32
N LEU A 11 30.91 -3.90 15.65
CA LEU A 11 30.18 -4.85 14.77
C LEU A 11 28.72 -4.47 14.51
N ALA A 12 28.23 -3.35 15.04
CA ALA A 12 26.97 -2.74 14.62
C ALA A 12 27.27 -1.63 13.62
N GLY A 13 27.64 -2.01 12.40
CA GLY A 13 27.99 -1.08 11.34
C GLY A 13 27.63 -1.68 9.99
N THR A 14 26.54 -1.18 9.43
CA THR A 14 26.14 -1.32 8.02
C THR A 14 26.07 -2.76 7.50
N ALA A 15 25.02 -3.49 7.89
CA ALA A 15 24.40 -4.40 6.93
C ALA A 15 23.71 -3.51 5.88
N SER A 16 24.48 -2.99 4.93
CA SER A 16 23.92 -2.41 3.72
C SER A 16 23.00 -3.47 3.14
N ALA A 17 21.71 -3.18 2.99
CA ALA A 17 20.77 -4.06 2.32
C ALA A 17 21.27 -4.25 0.88
N LEU A 18 22.05 -5.32 0.66
CA LEU A 18 22.60 -5.66 -0.63
C LEU A 18 21.44 -6.20 -1.46
N SER A 19 20.99 -5.40 -2.42
CA SER A 19 20.20 -5.87 -3.54
C SER A 19 20.94 -7.03 -4.19
N LEU A 20 20.32 -8.21 -4.24
CA LEU A 20 20.92 -9.35 -4.93
C LEU A 20 20.71 -9.13 -6.43
N PRO A 21 21.76 -9.18 -7.27
CA PRO A 21 21.56 -9.23 -8.71
C PRO A 21 20.70 -10.46 -9.06
N PRO A 22 19.94 -10.43 -10.17
CA PRO A 22 19.19 -11.60 -10.61
C PRO A 22 20.12 -12.81 -10.65
N LEU A 23 19.67 -13.93 -10.07
CA LEU A 23 20.48 -15.15 -9.94
C LEU A 23 20.90 -15.72 -11.31
N ILE A 24 20.23 -15.30 -12.39
CA ILE A 24 20.56 -15.62 -13.77
C ILE A 24 20.87 -14.31 -14.51
N PRO A 25 22.08 -14.15 -15.10
CA PRO A 25 22.43 -12.95 -15.88
C PRO A 25 21.66 -12.88 -17.20
N SER A 26 21.40 -11.65 -17.70
CA SER A 26 20.73 -11.44 -18.99
C SER A 26 21.64 -11.82 -20.16
N ILE A 27 21.18 -12.71 -21.03
CA ILE A 27 21.90 -13.15 -22.23
C ILE A 27 20.93 -13.05 -23.42
N PRO A 28 21.07 -12.03 -24.28
CA PRO A 28 20.16 -11.81 -25.41
C PRO A 28 20.01 -13.06 -26.30
N GLY A 29 18.76 -13.45 -26.56
CA GLY A 29 18.41 -14.62 -27.36
C GLY A 29 18.46 -15.96 -26.61
N VAL A 30 18.81 -15.96 -25.32
CA VAL A 30 18.90 -17.16 -24.46
C VAL A 30 17.99 -17.05 -23.24
N THR A 31 17.93 -15.87 -22.61
CA THR A 31 17.13 -15.66 -21.39
C THR A 31 15.65 -15.42 -21.65
N GLU A 32 15.28 -14.90 -22.82
CA GLU A 32 13.89 -14.62 -23.20
C GLU A 32 13.07 -15.93 -23.40
N PRO A 33 13.61 -16.97 -24.07
CA PRO A 33 12.95 -18.29 -24.10
C PRO A 33 12.85 -18.95 -22.71
N LEU A 34 13.79 -18.71 -21.79
CA LEU A 34 13.73 -19.25 -20.43
C LEU A 34 12.60 -18.62 -19.61
N ALA A 35 12.43 -17.29 -19.70
CA ALA A 35 11.34 -16.57 -19.04
C ALA A 35 9.96 -17.04 -19.52
N SER A 36 9.83 -17.31 -20.82
CA SER A 36 8.56 -17.71 -21.46
C SER A 36 8.22 -19.21 -21.33
N ASN A 37 9.20 -20.08 -21.06
CA ASN A 37 8.99 -21.55 -21.03
C ASN A 37 9.22 -22.19 -19.65
N ALA A 38 9.57 -21.42 -18.61
CA ALA A 38 9.74 -21.97 -17.27
C ALA A 38 8.38 -22.45 -16.71
N PRO A 39 8.27 -23.70 -16.22
CA PRO A 39 7.05 -24.16 -15.57
C PRO A 39 6.82 -23.36 -14.27
N PRO A 40 5.56 -23.06 -13.89
CA PRO A 40 5.27 -22.43 -12.62
C PRO A 40 5.73 -23.34 -11.48
N LEU A 41 6.81 -22.95 -10.83
CA LEU A 41 7.23 -23.52 -9.56
C LEU A 41 6.23 -23.08 -8.48
N PRO A 42 5.93 -23.93 -7.47
CA PRO A 42 4.77 -23.74 -6.62
C PRO A 42 4.77 -22.42 -5.83
N ILE A 43 5.93 -21.78 -5.58
CA ILE A 43 6.02 -20.47 -4.92
C ILE A 43 7.18 -19.63 -5.49
N LEU A 44 8.37 -20.22 -5.66
CA LEU A 44 9.54 -19.51 -6.17
C LEU A 44 9.59 -19.55 -7.70
N GLN A 45 9.32 -18.44 -8.36
CA GLN A 45 9.50 -18.27 -9.80
C GLN A 45 10.98 -18.21 -10.18
N VAL A 46 11.28 -18.55 -11.44
CA VAL A 46 12.63 -18.40 -11.97
C VAL A 46 12.98 -16.91 -12.02
N PRO A 47 14.07 -16.46 -11.36
CA PRO A 47 14.48 -15.07 -11.32
C PRO A 47 15.16 -14.70 -12.65
N THR A 48 14.37 -14.52 -13.70
CA THR A 48 14.86 -14.03 -14.99
C THR A 48 14.99 -12.51 -14.95
N PRO A 49 16.02 -11.94 -15.62
CA PRO A 49 16.11 -10.50 -15.80
C PRO A 49 14.87 -9.93 -16.49
N PRO A 50 14.47 -8.69 -16.18
CA PRO A 50 13.34 -8.07 -16.86
C PRO A 50 13.69 -7.75 -18.31
N LEU A 51 12.68 -7.77 -19.18
CA LEU A 51 12.80 -7.24 -20.53
C LEU A 51 12.94 -5.71 -20.48
N ASP A 52 13.73 -5.16 -21.40
CA ASP A 52 13.89 -3.72 -21.52
C ASP A 52 12.60 -3.06 -21.98
N SER A 53 12.33 -1.90 -21.39
CA SER A 53 11.15 -1.13 -21.68
C SER A 53 11.16 -0.57 -23.10
N PRO A 54 10.11 -0.83 -23.90
CA PRO A 54 9.95 -0.16 -25.17
C PRO A 54 9.79 1.36 -24.97
N ARG A 55 10.18 2.13 -25.99
CA ARG A 55 10.01 3.59 -25.98
C ARG A 55 8.51 3.93 -25.91
N HIS A 56 8.18 4.90 -25.08
CA HIS A 56 6.86 5.53 -25.01
C HIS A 56 6.94 6.99 -25.41
N ASP A 57 5.85 7.48 -25.99
CA ASP A 57 5.66 8.90 -26.21
C ASP A 57 5.32 9.55 -24.86
N ILE A 58 6.19 10.46 -24.42
CA ILE A 58 6.04 11.19 -23.16
C ILE A 58 5.99 12.68 -23.45
N ASN A 59 5.15 13.41 -22.70
CA ASN A 59 5.05 14.86 -22.83
C ASN A 59 5.84 15.56 -21.70
N THR A 60 7.15 15.70 -21.91
CA THR A 60 8.02 16.44 -20.97
C THR A 60 7.89 17.97 -21.07
N SER A 61 7.08 18.47 -22.02
CA SER A 61 6.91 19.90 -22.25
C SER A 61 5.87 20.54 -21.34
N ILE A 62 4.92 19.75 -20.82
CA ILE A 62 3.93 20.22 -19.85
C ILE A 62 4.51 20.25 -18.44
N LYS A 63 3.98 21.17 -17.63
CA LYS A 63 4.33 21.36 -16.22
C LYS A 63 3.04 21.55 -15.42
N PRO A 64 2.20 20.51 -15.29
CA PRO A 64 0.96 20.61 -14.56
C PRO A 64 1.19 20.90 -13.08
N LYS A 65 0.17 21.45 -12.46
CA LYS A 65 0.12 21.76 -11.03
C LYS A 65 -0.24 20.51 -10.23
N LYS A 66 -1.15 19.67 -10.72
CA LYS A 66 -1.46 18.39 -10.12
C LYS A 66 -0.82 17.25 -10.89
N ILE A 67 -0.08 16.40 -10.18
CA ILE A 67 0.63 15.25 -10.75
C ILE A 67 0.19 14.00 -10.00
N GLY A 68 -0.08 12.93 -10.75
CA GLY A 68 -0.28 11.59 -10.21
C GLY A 68 0.93 10.73 -10.50
N TYR A 69 1.53 10.14 -9.45
CA TYR A 69 2.51 9.08 -9.59
C TYR A 69 1.85 7.73 -9.34
N PHE A 70 1.92 6.82 -10.31
CA PHE A 70 1.26 5.52 -10.27
C PHE A 70 2.29 4.41 -10.21
N TRP A 71 2.28 3.62 -9.14
CA TRP A 71 3.16 2.48 -8.99
C TRP A 71 2.59 1.28 -9.76
N THR A 72 3.27 0.88 -10.84
CA THR A 72 2.63 0.20 -11.96
C THR A 72 3.38 -1.05 -12.38
N GLY A 73 2.68 -2.19 -12.41
CA GLY A 73 3.22 -3.45 -12.92
C GLY A 73 3.11 -3.54 -14.45
N ALA A 74 4.11 -4.12 -15.11
CA ALA A 74 3.96 -4.49 -16.52
C ALA A 74 2.90 -5.59 -16.68
N GLY A 75 2.02 -5.46 -17.67
CA GLY A 75 0.88 -6.35 -17.84
C GLY A 75 1.27 -7.82 -18.06
N ASP A 76 2.40 -8.04 -18.73
CA ASP A 76 2.98 -9.35 -19.01
C ASP A 76 3.90 -9.92 -17.90
N ASN A 77 4.18 -9.16 -16.83
CA ASN A 77 5.13 -9.50 -15.76
C ASN A 77 6.56 -9.83 -16.21
N GLN A 78 6.92 -9.51 -17.46
CA GLN A 78 8.23 -9.77 -18.06
C GLN A 78 9.02 -8.48 -18.23
N HIS A 79 8.38 -7.41 -18.70
CA HIS A 79 8.99 -6.09 -18.78
C HIS A 79 9.18 -5.48 -17.40
N LYS A 80 10.12 -4.52 -17.29
CA LYS A 80 10.33 -3.76 -16.06
C LYS A 80 9.03 -3.16 -15.56
N ASP A 81 8.79 -3.31 -14.26
CA ASP A 81 7.77 -2.52 -13.57
C ASP A 81 8.26 -1.08 -13.45
N PHE A 82 7.34 -0.14 -13.22
CA PHE A 82 7.66 1.28 -13.39
C PHE A 82 6.76 2.21 -12.57
N LEU A 83 7.30 3.40 -12.32
CA LEU A 83 6.52 4.54 -11.86
C LEU A 83 6.07 5.36 -13.09
N ALA A 84 4.76 5.49 -13.27
CA ALA A 84 4.18 6.31 -14.32
C ALA A 84 3.77 7.68 -13.74
N THR A 85 4.12 8.76 -14.44
CA THR A 85 3.86 10.14 -14.00
C THR A 85 2.87 10.79 -14.95
N TYR A 86 1.70 11.19 -14.48
CA TYR A 86 0.64 11.80 -15.30
C TYR A 86 0.24 13.17 -14.79
N SER A 87 -0.27 13.98 -15.71
CA SER A 87 -1.01 15.20 -15.35
C SER A 87 -2.39 14.85 -14.81
N LEU A 88 -2.77 15.52 -13.73
CA LEU A 88 -4.11 15.51 -13.14
C LEU A 88 -4.79 16.89 -13.24
N ASP A 89 -4.18 17.86 -13.94
CA ASP A 89 -4.80 19.16 -14.23
C ASP A 89 -5.94 19.00 -15.25
N ASP A 90 -7.02 19.78 -15.12
CA ASP A 90 -8.22 19.64 -15.96
C ASP A 90 -7.94 19.79 -17.47
N ASP A 91 -6.98 20.64 -17.86
CA ASP A 91 -6.67 20.97 -19.26
C ASP A 91 -5.70 19.99 -19.94
N THR A 92 -4.97 19.20 -19.15
CA THR A 92 -3.96 18.24 -19.60
C THR A 92 -4.18 16.85 -18.98
N PHE A 93 -5.37 16.60 -18.43
CA PHE A 93 -5.69 15.40 -17.68
C PHE A 93 -5.36 14.14 -18.48
N GLY A 94 -4.63 13.21 -17.86
CA GLY A 94 -4.28 11.93 -18.47
C GLY A 94 -3.13 12.00 -19.48
N GLU A 95 -2.47 13.15 -19.64
CA GLU A 95 -1.21 13.19 -20.39
C GLU A 95 -0.06 12.56 -19.59
N LEU A 96 0.58 11.53 -20.17
CA LEU A 96 1.77 10.90 -19.63
C LEU A 96 2.98 11.84 -19.73
N ILE A 97 3.56 12.17 -18.59
CA ILE A 97 4.70 13.09 -18.45
C ILE A 97 6.02 12.32 -18.50
N TYR A 98 6.11 11.22 -17.75
CA TYR A 98 7.36 10.49 -17.56
C TYR A 98 7.14 9.05 -17.11
N ILE A 99 8.12 8.19 -17.40
CA ILE A 99 8.19 6.80 -16.94
C ILE A 99 9.54 6.57 -16.26
N THR A 100 9.52 5.96 -15.08
CA THR A 100 10.73 5.56 -14.35
C THR A 100 10.72 4.06 -14.11
N ASP A 101 11.51 3.31 -14.86
CA ASP A 101 11.62 1.86 -14.68
C ASP A 101 12.44 1.48 -13.44
N VAL A 102 12.10 0.34 -12.83
CA VAL A 102 12.94 -0.35 -11.83
C VAL A 102 13.71 -1.50 -12.47
N PRO A 103 14.82 -2.00 -11.88
CA PRO A 103 15.65 -3.04 -12.49
C PRO A 103 15.08 -4.47 -12.34
N SER A 104 13.77 -4.61 -12.13
CA SER A 104 13.08 -5.90 -11.90
C SER A 104 11.69 -5.91 -12.56
N SER A 105 11.10 -7.10 -12.68
CA SER A 105 9.75 -7.31 -13.21
C SER A 105 8.94 -8.28 -12.36
N GLY A 106 7.61 -8.18 -12.45
CA GLY A 106 6.72 -9.06 -11.70
C GLY A 106 6.86 -8.85 -10.19
N ASN A 107 7.13 -7.61 -9.78
CA ASN A 107 7.21 -7.23 -8.37
C ASN A 107 5.83 -7.21 -7.70
N SER A 108 4.77 -7.18 -8.52
CA SER A 108 3.41 -6.81 -8.14
C SER A 108 3.42 -5.50 -7.35
N PRO A 109 3.69 -4.36 -8.02
CA PRO A 109 3.55 -3.04 -7.43
C PRO A 109 2.28 -2.93 -6.59
N HIS A 110 2.43 -2.43 -5.37
CA HIS A 110 1.36 -2.37 -4.37
C HIS A 110 1.20 -0.94 -3.86
N HIS A 111 1.52 -0.63 -2.61
CA HIS A 111 1.38 0.73 -2.07
C HIS A 111 2.59 1.64 -2.32
N LEU A 112 2.34 2.94 -2.39
CA LEU A 112 3.27 4.01 -2.69
C LEU A 112 3.13 5.08 -1.60
N GLY A 113 4.24 5.64 -1.13
CA GLY A 113 4.22 6.72 -0.13
C GLY A 113 5.31 7.76 -0.37
N PRO A 114 5.00 9.06 -0.23
CA PRO A 114 6.00 10.13 -0.33
C PRO A 114 6.68 10.42 1.00
N THR A 115 7.93 10.89 0.97
CA THR A 115 8.50 11.64 2.09
C THR A 115 7.69 12.92 2.33
N LEU A 116 7.71 13.43 3.56
CA LEU A 116 6.96 14.64 3.92
C LEU A 116 7.37 15.88 3.12
N ASP A 117 8.60 15.91 2.61
CA ASP A 117 9.10 16.99 1.75
C ASP A 117 8.93 16.72 0.24
N GLY A 118 8.30 15.60 -0.13
CA GLY A 118 7.97 15.24 -1.50
C GLY A 118 9.17 14.90 -2.38
N LYS A 119 10.37 14.75 -1.83
CA LYS A 119 11.59 14.49 -2.62
C LYS A 119 11.87 13.02 -2.87
N THR A 120 11.19 12.12 -2.18
CA THR A 120 11.31 10.70 -2.45
C THR A 120 9.98 10.00 -2.35
N LEU A 121 9.74 9.06 -3.26
CA LEU A 121 8.67 8.07 -3.15
C LEU A 121 9.28 6.72 -2.80
N VAL A 122 8.55 5.91 -2.04
CA VAL A 122 8.82 4.48 -1.87
C VAL A 122 7.61 3.67 -2.31
N GLY A 123 7.84 2.69 -3.19
CA GLY A 123 6.84 1.74 -3.67
C GLY A 123 7.11 0.33 -3.14
N GLY A 124 6.07 -0.35 -2.66
CA GLY A 124 6.11 -1.74 -2.20
C GLY A 124 5.92 -2.74 -3.33
N GLY A 125 6.62 -3.86 -3.27
CA GLY A 125 6.47 -5.00 -4.18
C GLY A 125 5.85 -6.20 -3.47
N LEU A 126 4.52 -6.36 -3.59
CA LEU A 126 3.74 -7.35 -2.85
C LEU A 126 4.26 -8.77 -3.06
N LEU A 127 4.54 -9.15 -4.31
CA LEU A 127 4.93 -10.52 -4.68
C LEU A 127 6.38 -10.59 -5.20
N SER A 128 7.20 -9.58 -4.91
CA SER A 128 8.63 -9.58 -5.26
C SER A 128 9.40 -10.76 -4.67
N LEU A 129 8.91 -11.31 -3.55
CA LEU A 129 9.44 -12.51 -2.91
C LEU A 129 9.49 -13.71 -3.86
N LEU A 130 8.56 -13.80 -4.82
CA LEU A 130 8.42 -14.99 -5.67
C LEU A 130 9.67 -15.14 -6.56
N LYS A 131 10.35 -14.04 -6.88
CA LYS A 131 11.63 -14.04 -7.60
C LYS A 131 12.82 -13.71 -6.68
N THR A 132 12.63 -13.73 -5.36
CA THR A 132 13.64 -13.36 -4.34
C THR A 132 14.20 -11.94 -4.50
N GLN A 133 13.39 -11.03 -5.04
CA GLN A 133 13.78 -9.66 -5.36
C GLN A 133 13.68 -8.76 -4.12
N ASP A 134 14.16 -7.52 -4.27
CA ASP A 134 13.90 -6.47 -3.30
C ASP A 134 12.40 -6.16 -3.20
N THR A 135 11.95 -5.64 -2.06
CA THR A 135 10.51 -5.46 -1.77
C THR A 135 10.11 -4.00 -1.62
N ALA A 136 11.06 -3.08 -1.41
CA ALA A 136 10.82 -1.64 -1.42
C ALA A 136 11.71 -0.94 -2.46
N TYR A 137 11.11 -0.05 -3.24
CA TYR A 137 11.72 0.63 -4.39
C TYR A 137 11.64 2.15 -4.20
N TYR A 138 12.77 2.85 -4.27
CA TYR A 138 12.85 4.28 -3.95
C TYR A 138 13.10 5.11 -5.21
N PHE A 139 12.35 6.20 -5.33
CA PHE A 139 12.40 7.13 -6.46
C PHE A 139 12.68 8.55 -5.96
N ASP A 140 13.69 9.22 -6.53
CA ASP A 140 13.93 10.65 -6.34
C ASP A 140 12.91 11.44 -7.17
N THR A 141 12.13 12.28 -6.49
CA THR A 141 11.10 13.15 -7.05
C THR A 141 11.43 14.63 -6.86
N SER A 142 12.70 14.97 -6.60
CA SER A 142 13.15 16.36 -6.51
C SER A 142 12.88 17.17 -7.79
N ASP A 143 12.94 16.51 -8.96
CA ASP A 143 12.25 16.98 -10.17
C ASP A 143 10.92 16.21 -10.29
N PRO A 144 9.79 16.84 -9.96
CA PRO A 144 8.51 16.14 -9.95
C PRO A 144 8.06 15.70 -11.36
N TYR A 145 8.65 16.24 -12.42
CA TYR A 145 8.28 15.92 -13.80
C TYR A 145 9.20 14.89 -14.45
N ALA A 146 10.27 14.48 -13.78
CA ALA A 146 11.20 13.45 -14.25
C ALA A 146 11.81 12.67 -13.09
N PRO A 147 11.01 11.84 -12.38
CA PRO A 147 11.51 11.03 -11.28
C PRO A 147 12.63 10.08 -11.72
N LYS A 148 13.42 9.63 -10.75
CA LYS A 148 14.55 8.71 -11.00
C LYS A 148 14.56 7.58 -10.00
N PHE A 149 14.75 6.36 -10.46
CA PHE A 149 15.00 5.23 -9.57
C PHE A 149 16.35 5.44 -8.85
N VAL A 150 16.35 5.30 -7.53
CA VAL A 150 17.54 5.52 -6.69
C VAL A 150 18.13 4.18 -6.25
N LYS A 151 17.31 3.37 -5.56
CA LYS A 151 17.70 2.06 -5.04
C LYS A 151 16.47 1.24 -4.68
N SER A 152 16.70 -0.02 -4.36
CA SER A 152 15.74 -0.91 -3.73
C SER A 152 16.39 -1.62 -2.54
N ASN A 153 15.57 -2.13 -1.62
CA ASN A 153 16.03 -2.93 -0.49
C ASN A 153 14.98 -4.00 -0.10
N ARG A 154 15.37 -4.91 0.79
CA ARG A 154 14.48 -5.89 1.41
C ARG A 154 14.86 -6.12 2.86
N ALA A 155 13.84 -6.43 3.66
CA ALA A 155 14.00 -6.82 5.05
C ALA A 155 14.55 -8.25 5.18
N LEU A 156 15.06 -8.61 6.36
CA LEU A 156 15.67 -9.91 6.61
C LEU A 156 14.65 -10.93 7.13
N LEU A 157 13.76 -10.51 8.02
CA LEU A 157 12.79 -11.39 8.69
C LEU A 157 11.43 -11.38 8.01
N SER A 158 11.14 -10.39 7.18
CA SER A 158 9.82 -10.13 6.63
C SER A 158 9.83 -9.84 5.12
N SER A 159 8.66 -9.96 4.49
CA SER A 159 8.41 -9.65 3.07
C SER A 159 6.95 -9.23 2.89
N ILE A 160 6.50 -9.08 1.63
CA ILE A 160 5.13 -8.68 1.27
C ILE A 160 4.85 -7.27 1.77
N THR A 161 5.51 -6.30 1.16
CA THR A 161 5.34 -4.89 1.50
C THR A 161 3.92 -4.43 1.18
N ASP A 162 3.32 -3.73 2.12
CA ASP A 162 1.99 -3.17 2.03
C ASP A 162 2.03 -1.67 2.42
N GLU A 163 1.27 -1.20 3.41
CA GLU A 163 1.20 0.21 3.80
C GLU A 163 2.51 0.90 4.21
N ILE A 164 2.57 2.20 3.91
CA ILE A 164 3.76 3.05 4.05
C ILE A 164 3.38 4.38 4.72
N ARG A 165 4.13 4.78 5.74
CA ARG A 165 4.02 6.10 6.38
C ARG A 165 5.39 6.76 6.54
N ALA A 166 5.54 7.97 5.99
CA ALA A 166 6.74 8.76 6.18
C ALA A 166 6.88 9.26 7.62
N LYS A 167 8.11 9.28 8.13
CA LYS A 167 8.41 9.76 9.48
C LYS A 167 8.84 11.24 9.46
N PRO A 168 8.53 12.02 10.52
CA PRO A 168 8.96 13.42 10.66
C PRO A 168 10.48 13.61 10.66
N ASP A 169 11.24 12.61 11.11
CA ASP A 169 12.70 12.60 11.15
C ASP A 169 13.35 12.02 9.88
N GLY A 170 12.54 11.72 8.86
CA GLY A 170 12.97 11.10 7.60
C GLY A 170 12.84 9.57 7.61
N GLY A 171 12.77 8.97 6.42
CA GLY A 171 12.49 7.55 6.28
C GLY A 171 11.01 7.19 6.48
N PHE A 172 10.74 5.91 6.69
CA PHE A 172 9.40 5.35 6.68
C PHE A 172 9.19 4.29 7.77
N PHE A 173 7.94 4.17 8.21
CA PHE A 173 7.37 2.93 8.71
C PHE A 173 6.64 2.22 7.58
N ILE A 174 6.84 0.91 7.47
CA ILE A 174 6.28 0.11 6.39
C ILE A 174 5.77 -1.22 6.95
N THR A 175 4.53 -1.59 6.66
CA THR A 175 4.01 -2.91 7.04
C THR A 175 4.46 -3.95 6.03
N TYR A 176 4.96 -5.07 6.56
CA TYR A 176 5.34 -6.24 5.80
C TYR A 176 4.45 -7.38 6.30
N MET A 177 3.45 -7.76 5.51
CA MET A 177 2.39 -8.67 5.95
C MET A 177 2.89 -10.08 6.29
N GLY A 178 3.99 -10.50 5.69
CA GLY A 178 4.53 -11.84 5.83
C GLY A 178 5.95 -11.86 6.39
N SER A 179 6.36 -13.03 6.83
CA SER A 179 7.76 -13.40 7.04
C SER A 179 8.51 -13.34 5.71
N ALA A 180 9.83 -13.54 5.75
CA ALA A 180 10.67 -13.61 4.55
C ALA A 180 10.19 -14.64 3.50
N VAL A 181 9.34 -15.60 3.88
CA VAL A 181 8.75 -16.62 3.00
C VAL A 181 7.23 -16.45 2.82
N GLY A 182 6.66 -15.31 3.23
CA GLY A 182 5.24 -15.00 3.10
C GLY A 182 4.33 -15.66 4.15
N SER A 183 4.87 -16.35 5.15
CA SER A 183 4.09 -16.91 6.28
C SER A 183 3.84 -15.87 7.37
N SER A 184 3.12 -16.21 8.45
CA SER A 184 3.15 -15.43 9.68
C SER A 184 4.45 -15.72 10.47
N PRO A 185 4.98 -14.79 11.31
CA PRO A 185 4.54 -13.41 11.48
C PRO A 185 5.22 -12.43 10.50
N GLY A 186 4.46 -11.41 10.09
CA GLY A 186 4.97 -10.21 9.42
C GLY A 186 5.69 -9.24 10.37
N ARG A 187 6.02 -8.03 9.90
CA ARG A 187 6.75 -7.01 10.69
C ARG A 187 6.28 -5.60 10.37
N LEU A 188 6.51 -4.68 11.31
CA LEU A 188 6.57 -3.25 11.05
C LEU A 188 8.02 -2.87 10.81
N VAL A 189 8.39 -2.63 9.56
CA VAL A 189 9.74 -2.25 9.13
C VAL A 189 9.94 -0.76 9.33
N GLU A 190 11.10 -0.37 9.87
CA GLU A 190 11.48 1.03 10.02
C GLU A 190 12.75 1.33 9.22
N THR A 191 12.74 2.45 8.50
CA THR A 191 13.92 2.96 7.78
C THR A 191 14.45 4.27 8.38
N ASP A 192 15.73 4.54 8.14
CA ASP A 192 16.32 5.87 8.37
C ASP A 192 16.05 6.83 7.20
N ALA A 193 16.54 8.07 7.31
CA ALA A 193 16.43 9.12 6.30
C ALA A 193 17.19 8.83 4.99
N ASP A 194 18.18 7.92 5.05
CA ASP A 194 18.88 7.41 3.87
C ASP A 194 18.17 6.18 3.29
N PHE A 195 17.01 5.81 3.82
CA PHE A 195 16.19 4.68 3.42
C PHE A 195 16.89 3.32 3.59
N ASN A 196 17.74 3.19 4.60
CA ASN A 196 18.24 1.89 5.05
C ASN A 196 17.26 1.32 6.07
N ILE A 197 17.00 0.02 6.00
CA ILE A 197 16.23 -0.68 7.02
C ILE A 197 17.07 -0.73 8.30
N ILE A 198 16.53 -0.18 9.38
CA ILE A 198 17.20 -0.13 10.68
C ILE A 198 16.58 -1.08 11.70
N HIS A 199 15.28 -1.39 11.57
CA HIS A 199 14.56 -2.28 12.48
C HIS A 199 13.44 -3.05 11.77
N GLU A 200 13.11 -4.22 12.34
CA GLU A 200 11.95 -5.04 11.98
C GLU A 200 11.13 -5.37 13.24
N TRP A 201 10.18 -4.51 13.57
CA TRP A 201 9.44 -4.55 14.84
C TRP A 201 8.32 -5.62 14.86
N PRO A 202 8.00 -6.19 16.04
CA PRO A 202 8.56 -5.89 17.35
C PRO A 202 9.89 -6.63 17.64
N GLU A 203 10.65 -6.11 18.61
CA GLU A 203 11.91 -6.72 19.09
C GLU A 203 11.90 -7.02 20.60
N ASP A 204 10.97 -6.45 21.37
CA ASP A 204 10.84 -6.77 22.80
C ASP A 204 10.14 -8.11 23.02
N VAL A 205 10.40 -8.73 24.18
CA VAL A 205 9.93 -10.10 24.48
C VAL A 205 8.41 -10.19 24.49
N ASP A 206 7.71 -9.25 25.14
CA ASP A 206 6.26 -9.34 25.34
C ASP A 206 5.52 -9.16 24.02
N SER A 207 5.90 -8.15 23.22
CA SER A 207 5.35 -7.97 21.88
C SER A 207 5.72 -9.11 20.92
N THR A 208 6.93 -9.68 21.05
CA THR A 208 7.33 -10.86 20.26
C THR A 208 6.46 -12.07 20.60
N LEU A 209 6.21 -12.32 21.89
CA LEU A 209 5.30 -13.39 22.32
C LEU A 209 3.86 -13.14 21.84
N ASN A 210 3.41 -11.88 21.81
CA ASN A 210 2.10 -11.50 21.27
C ASN A 210 1.96 -11.95 19.80
N ILE A 211 2.91 -11.56 18.93
CA ILE A 211 2.84 -11.89 17.48
C ILE A 211 3.12 -13.37 17.16
N LEU A 212 3.62 -14.14 18.12
CA LEU A 212 3.80 -15.59 18.00
C LEU A 212 2.58 -16.37 18.53
N GLY A 213 1.88 -15.81 19.51
CA GLY A 213 0.66 -16.40 20.08
C GLY A 213 -0.59 -16.15 19.23
N GLU A 214 -0.57 -15.13 18.39
CA GLU A 214 -1.67 -14.72 17.53
C GLU A 214 -1.16 -14.34 16.13
N GLN A 215 -1.99 -14.50 15.09
CA GLN A 215 -1.62 -14.09 13.73
C GLN A 215 -1.23 -12.61 13.72
N PHE A 216 -0.05 -12.31 13.16
CA PHE A 216 0.40 -10.96 12.88
C PHE A 216 0.73 -10.87 11.40
N SER A 217 -0.14 -10.20 10.66
CA SER A 217 -0.05 -9.99 9.22
C SER A 217 -0.39 -8.52 8.93
N PRO A 218 0.47 -7.59 9.40
CA PRO A 218 0.16 -6.17 9.38
C PRO A 218 -0.03 -5.71 7.93
N HIS A 219 -1.18 -5.09 7.67
CA HIS A 219 -1.60 -4.57 6.37
C HIS A 219 -1.78 -3.05 6.51
N GLY A 220 -2.94 -2.59 6.99
CA GLY A 220 -3.20 -1.18 7.31
C GLY A 220 -2.19 -0.58 8.29
N LEU A 221 -1.85 0.70 8.11
CA LEU A 221 -0.93 1.46 8.96
C LEU A 221 -1.40 2.92 9.12
N SER A 222 -1.51 3.35 10.37
CA SER A 222 -1.71 4.76 10.71
C SER A 222 -0.86 5.17 11.89
N VAL A 223 -0.38 6.43 11.88
CA VAL A 223 0.46 6.98 12.94
C VAL A 223 -0.12 8.32 13.39
N ASP A 224 -0.35 8.46 14.69
CA ASP A 224 -0.63 9.75 15.32
C ASP A 224 0.64 10.22 16.04
N TRP A 225 1.41 11.07 15.36
CA TRP A 225 2.67 11.61 15.86
C TRP A 225 2.47 12.47 17.13
N GLY A 226 1.35 13.20 17.20
CA GLY A 226 1.06 14.09 18.32
C GLY A 226 0.69 13.34 19.60
N LYS A 227 0.00 12.20 19.44
CA LYS A 227 -0.37 11.31 20.55
C LYS A 227 0.58 10.13 20.74
N LYS A 228 1.59 10.00 19.88
CA LYS A 228 2.63 8.97 19.93
C LYS A 228 2.07 7.55 19.85
N LEU A 229 1.18 7.33 18.88
CA LEU A 229 0.57 6.02 18.64
C LEU A 229 0.85 5.52 17.23
N ILE A 230 1.01 4.21 17.10
CA ILE A 230 0.89 3.51 15.82
C ILE A 230 -0.30 2.56 15.93
N LEU A 231 -1.08 2.45 14.86
CA LEU A 231 -2.07 1.41 14.66
C LEU A 231 -1.70 0.61 13.42
N THR A 232 -1.69 -0.71 13.54
CA THR A 232 -1.62 -1.62 12.40
C THR A 232 -2.82 -2.55 12.41
N SER A 233 -3.42 -2.83 11.25
CA SER A 233 -4.47 -3.85 11.12
C SER A 233 -3.90 -5.16 10.58
N ASP A 234 -4.49 -6.30 10.91
CA ASP A 234 -4.08 -7.60 10.40
C ASP A 234 -5.08 -8.12 9.36
N PHE A 235 -4.58 -8.52 8.19
CA PHE A 235 -5.42 -8.92 7.06
C PHE A 235 -5.42 -10.43 6.79
N VAL A 236 -4.39 -10.92 6.11
CA VAL A 236 -4.30 -12.32 5.65
C VAL A 236 -2.85 -12.78 5.68
N VAL A 237 -2.61 -14.06 5.98
CA VAL A 237 -1.27 -14.65 5.80
C VAL A 237 -1.00 -14.81 4.30
N PRO A 238 -0.04 -14.09 3.70
CA PRO A 238 0.13 -14.02 2.24
C PRO A 238 0.34 -15.39 1.57
N ALA A 239 1.13 -16.28 2.17
CA ALA A 239 1.38 -17.60 1.61
C ALA A 239 0.09 -18.42 1.42
N THR A 240 -0.96 -18.15 2.21
CA THR A 240 -2.22 -18.93 2.16
C THR A 240 -3.15 -18.55 1.02
N ILE A 241 -2.86 -17.46 0.29
CA ILE A 241 -3.56 -17.15 -0.97
C ILE A 241 -2.88 -17.80 -2.20
N LEU A 242 -1.70 -18.40 -2.00
CA LEU A 242 -0.93 -19.09 -3.03
C LEU A 242 -1.15 -20.61 -2.96
N LYS A 243 -1.11 -21.27 -4.12
CA LYS A 243 -1.15 -22.73 -4.21
C LYS A 243 0.23 -23.31 -3.87
N PRO A 244 0.31 -24.51 -3.26
CA PRO A 244 -0.82 -25.33 -2.83
C PRO A 244 -1.37 -24.95 -1.44
N ALA A 245 -0.76 -24.01 -0.72
CA ALA A 245 -1.13 -23.67 0.66
C ALA A 245 -2.61 -23.27 0.80
N SER A 246 -3.16 -22.59 -0.20
CA SER A 246 -4.58 -22.21 -0.27
C SER A 246 -5.55 -23.39 -0.21
N ALA A 247 -5.12 -24.62 -0.53
CA ALA A 247 -5.94 -25.82 -0.40
C ALA A 247 -6.28 -26.17 1.06
N LEU A 248 -5.51 -25.63 2.01
CA LEU A 248 -5.77 -25.77 3.46
C LEU A 248 -6.66 -24.66 4.00
N GLY A 249 -7.10 -23.73 3.15
CA GLY A 249 -7.86 -22.53 3.52
C GLY A 249 -6.98 -21.28 3.66
N ILE A 250 -7.61 -20.13 3.44
CA ILE A 250 -6.97 -18.82 3.58
C ILE A 250 -7.00 -18.41 5.06
N GLN A 251 -5.85 -18.08 5.63
CA GLN A 251 -5.73 -17.65 7.03
C GLN A 251 -5.96 -16.15 7.14
N ARG A 252 -7.15 -15.76 7.60
CA ARG A 252 -7.61 -14.38 7.74
C ARG A 252 -7.52 -13.95 9.22
N ALA A 253 -7.18 -12.70 9.45
CA ALA A 253 -7.14 -12.10 10.78
C ALA A 253 -8.32 -11.15 11.00
N ASN A 254 -8.60 -10.86 12.26
CA ASN A 254 -9.70 -9.99 12.67
C ASN A 254 -9.25 -8.97 13.72
N THR A 255 -7.96 -8.65 13.73
CA THR A 255 -7.33 -7.89 14.80
C THR A 255 -6.56 -6.67 14.31
N LEU A 256 -6.30 -5.76 15.23
CA LEU A 256 -5.40 -4.63 15.09
C LEU A 256 -4.40 -4.66 16.25
N ARG A 257 -3.22 -4.06 16.05
CA ARG A 257 -2.23 -3.82 17.10
C ARG A 257 -2.13 -2.34 17.37
N LEU A 258 -2.26 -1.99 18.65
CA LEU A 258 -1.97 -0.65 19.16
C LEU A 258 -0.54 -0.62 19.69
N TRP A 259 0.24 0.35 19.25
CA TRP A 259 1.63 0.50 19.64
C TRP A 259 1.90 1.84 20.29
N GLU A 260 2.85 1.84 21.21
CA GLU A 260 3.51 3.08 21.65
C GLU A 260 4.59 3.45 20.62
N LEU A 261 4.51 4.66 20.06
CA LEU A 261 5.41 5.11 18.99
C LEU A 261 6.88 5.18 19.43
N ASP A 262 7.15 5.71 20.62
CA ASP A 262 8.52 5.96 21.07
C ASP A 262 9.28 4.64 21.32
N SER A 263 8.61 3.66 21.93
CA SER A 263 9.21 2.38 22.31
C SER A 263 9.01 1.27 21.28
N ARG A 264 8.11 1.47 20.31
CA ARG A 264 7.66 0.47 19.32
C ARG A 264 7.15 -0.83 19.97
N LYS A 265 6.57 -0.71 21.16
CA LYS A 265 5.95 -1.83 21.87
C LYS A 265 4.47 -1.94 21.53
N ILE A 266 4.00 -3.17 21.33
CA ILE A 266 2.57 -3.47 21.25
C ILE A 266 1.99 -3.33 22.66
N THR A 267 1.03 -2.43 22.82
CA THR A 267 0.33 -2.21 24.10
C THR A 267 -1.02 -2.90 24.16
N SER A 268 -1.61 -3.23 23.01
CA SER A 268 -2.88 -3.95 22.95
C SER A 268 -3.09 -4.65 21.61
N THR A 269 -3.82 -5.77 21.65
CA THR A 269 -4.50 -6.35 20.49
C THR A 269 -5.99 -6.00 20.59
N ILE A 270 -6.53 -5.37 19.55
CA ILE A 270 -7.95 -5.02 19.45
C ILE A 270 -8.61 -5.98 18.46
N THR A 271 -9.68 -6.64 18.86
CA THR A 271 -10.41 -7.59 18.00
C THR A 271 -11.69 -6.97 17.47
N ILE A 272 -11.91 -7.10 16.16
CA ILE A 272 -13.20 -6.85 15.51
C ILE A 272 -13.91 -8.21 15.36
N PRO A 273 -15.08 -8.40 16.00
CA PRO A 273 -15.87 -9.63 15.86
C PRO A 273 -16.19 -9.94 14.40
N ASP A 274 -16.11 -11.22 14.03
CA ASP A 274 -16.45 -11.74 12.69
C ASP A 274 -15.68 -11.10 11.52
N GLY A 275 -14.62 -10.32 11.80
CA GLY A 275 -13.70 -9.82 10.80
C GLY A 275 -13.07 -10.97 10.01
N GLN A 276 -13.02 -10.84 8.69
CA GLN A 276 -12.41 -11.83 7.80
C GLN A 276 -11.22 -11.21 7.06
N GLY A 277 -10.44 -10.43 7.77
CA GLY A 277 -9.41 -9.52 7.28
C GLY A 277 -9.76 -8.09 7.66
N ILE A 278 -8.92 -7.46 8.50
CA ILE A 278 -9.01 -6.03 8.77
C ILE A 278 -8.03 -5.35 7.83
N GLN A 279 -8.55 -4.81 6.74
CA GLN A 279 -7.70 -4.40 5.64
C GLN A 279 -7.02 -3.07 5.90
N ASP A 280 -7.79 -2.04 6.25
CA ASP A 280 -7.25 -0.70 6.38
C ASP A 280 -7.52 -0.15 7.78
N VAL A 281 -6.66 0.77 8.22
CA VAL A 281 -6.85 1.55 9.45
C VAL A 281 -6.33 2.98 9.26
N LYS A 282 -7.18 3.97 9.54
CA LYS A 282 -6.85 5.39 9.35
C LYS A 282 -7.36 6.25 10.50
N PHE A 283 -6.46 6.96 11.17
CA PHE A 283 -6.85 8.00 12.13
C PHE A 283 -7.70 9.06 11.43
N ILE A 284 -8.79 9.47 12.08
CA ILE A 284 -9.66 10.55 11.62
C ILE A 284 -8.94 11.87 11.90
N PRO A 285 -8.59 12.67 10.87
CA PRO A 285 -7.92 13.95 11.07
C PRO A 285 -8.69 14.87 12.02
N GLY A 286 -7.97 15.51 12.96
CA GLY A 286 -8.56 16.44 13.92
C GLY A 286 -9.42 15.82 15.03
N ASN A 287 -9.61 14.49 15.05
CA ASN A 287 -10.39 13.84 16.11
C ASN A 287 -9.67 13.91 17.47
N LYS A 288 -10.36 14.38 18.50
CA LYS A 288 -9.77 14.66 19.83
C LYS A 288 -9.34 13.41 20.61
N GLU A 289 -9.94 12.27 20.31
CA GLU A 289 -9.62 10.98 20.94
C GLU A 289 -8.65 10.16 20.09
N SER A 290 -8.14 10.70 18.99
CA SER A 290 -7.39 9.96 17.97
C SER A 290 -8.16 8.72 17.52
N ALA A 291 -9.48 8.87 17.34
CA ALA A 291 -10.28 7.78 16.80
C ALA A 291 -9.81 7.44 15.38
N ALA A 292 -9.83 6.16 15.04
CA ALA A 292 -9.49 5.67 13.71
C ALA A 292 -10.66 4.89 13.11
N LEU A 293 -10.76 4.88 11.79
CA LEU A 293 -11.62 3.94 11.08
C LEU A 293 -10.85 2.68 10.74
N ALA A 294 -11.51 1.53 10.81
CA ALA A 294 -10.99 0.25 10.36
C ALA A 294 -12.02 -0.47 9.48
N THR A 295 -11.56 -1.12 8.41
CA THR A 295 -12.45 -1.82 7.46
C THR A 295 -12.41 -3.33 7.66
N ALA A 296 -13.57 -3.95 7.85
CA ALA A 296 -13.72 -5.40 8.01
C ALA A 296 -14.41 -5.99 6.76
N VAL A 297 -13.66 -6.72 5.94
CA VAL A 297 -14.08 -7.05 4.56
C VAL A 297 -15.21 -8.08 4.47
N GLY A 298 -15.13 -9.20 5.19
CA GLY A 298 -16.15 -10.25 5.19
C GLY A 298 -17.54 -9.74 5.57
N PRO A 299 -17.69 -9.09 6.74
CA PRO A 299 -18.98 -8.50 7.11
C PRO A 299 -19.27 -7.19 6.37
N GLY A 300 -18.36 -6.61 5.57
CA GLY A 300 -18.62 -5.36 4.85
C GLY A 300 -18.93 -4.18 5.77
N GLN A 301 -18.11 -3.99 6.80
CA GLN A 301 -18.37 -3.03 7.89
C GLN A 301 -17.21 -2.06 8.09
N VAL A 302 -17.56 -0.85 8.54
CA VAL A 302 -16.63 0.17 9.03
C VAL A 302 -16.74 0.23 10.54
N TRP A 303 -15.61 0.04 11.20
CA TRP A 303 -15.49 0.08 12.65
C TRP A 303 -14.75 1.36 13.07
N ILE A 304 -15.13 1.91 14.21
CA ILE A 304 -14.37 2.98 14.86
C ILE A 304 -13.55 2.40 16.00
N ILE A 305 -12.28 2.78 16.03
CA ILE A 305 -11.29 2.38 17.01
C ILE A 305 -10.99 3.57 17.90
N TYR A 306 -11.07 3.39 19.21
CA TYR A 306 -10.69 4.39 20.20
C TYR A 306 -9.45 3.93 20.97
N PRO A 307 -8.24 4.42 20.62
CA PRO A 307 -6.99 3.90 21.17
C PRO A 307 -6.82 4.09 22.68
N PHE A 308 -7.46 5.10 23.26
CA PHE A 308 -7.29 5.47 24.67
C PHE A 308 -8.42 4.99 25.58
N ARG A 309 -9.54 4.54 25.00
CA ARG A 309 -10.63 3.95 25.78
C ARG A 309 -10.20 2.57 26.29
N LYS A 310 -10.88 2.08 27.33
CA LYS A 310 -10.62 0.75 27.91
C LYS A 310 -11.86 -0.11 27.83
N ASN A 311 -11.67 -1.39 27.54
CA ASN A 311 -12.71 -2.40 27.66
C ASN A 311 -13.04 -2.69 29.13
N GLN A 312 -14.09 -3.46 29.38
CA GLN A 312 -14.56 -3.80 30.73
C GLN A 312 -13.50 -4.53 31.57
N ASP A 313 -12.60 -5.27 30.93
CA ASP A 313 -11.48 -5.98 31.54
C ASP A 313 -10.26 -5.06 31.84
N GLY A 314 -10.34 -3.79 31.45
CA GLY A 314 -9.27 -2.80 31.62
C GLY A 314 -8.25 -2.75 30.49
N THR A 315 -8.39 -3.60 29.46
CA THR A 315 -7.53 -3.61 28.27
C THR A 315 -7.73 -2.32 27.47
N GLN A 316 -6.63 -1.69 27.06
CA GLN A 316 -6.67 -0.43 26.30
C GLN A 316 -7.03 -0.69 24.83
N GLY A 317 -7.74 0.26 24.21
CA GLY A 317 -8.23 0.16 22.84
C GLY A 317 -9.60 -0.50 22.78
N THR A 318 -10.59 0.22 22.25
CA THR A 318 -11.93 -0.32 22.01
C THR A 318 -12.28 -0.24 20.53
N ALA A 319 -13.12 -1.17 20.06
CA ALA A 319 -13.67 -1.17 18.72
C ALA A 319 -15.20 -1.18 18.81
N GLU A 320 -15.85 -0.30 18.04
CA GLU A 320 -17.30 -0.17 17.97
C GLU A 320 -17.72 -0.17 16.49
N LEU A 321 -18.83 -0.84 16.16
CA LEU A 321 -19.37 -0.78 14.80
C LEU A 321 -19.82 0.65 14.54
N LEU A 322 -19.22 1.31 13.55
CA LEU A 322 -19.59 2.67 13.17
C LEU A 322 -20.68 2.64 12.10
N TYR A 323 -20.46 1.84 11.06
CA TYR A 323 -21.36 1.79 9.92
C TYR A 323 -21.34 0.42 9.23
N ASP A 324 -22.50 -0.01 8.77
CA ASP A 324 -22.68 -1.21 7.97
C ASP A 324 -22.93 -0.80 6.51
N LEU A 325 -22.00 -1.15 5.61
CA LEU A 325 -22.05 -0.73 4.20
C LEU A 325 -23.10 -1.50 3.38
N GLY A 326 -23.76 -2.50 3.97
CA GLY A 326 -24.84 -3.26 3.37
C GLY A 326 -24.41 -4.40 2.44
N PRO A 327 -25.38 -5.02 1.74
CA PRO A 327 -25.17 -6.28 1.00
C PRO A 327 -24.05 -6.24 -0.04
N ARG A 328 -23.87 -5.12 -0.76
CA ARG A 328 -22.82 -4.98 -1.78
C ARG A 328 -21.39 -5.04 -1.21
N ALA A 329 -21.22 -4.74 0.07
CA ALA A 329 -19.93 -4.82 0.76
C ALA A 329 -19.68 -6.18 1.43
N ARG A 330 -20.65 -7.09 1.46
CA ARG A 330 -20.50 -8.42 2.08
C ARG A 330 -19.59 -9.30 1.25
N ASP A 331 -18.79 -10.11 1.95
CA ASP A 331 -17.84 -11.06 1.36
C ASP A 331 -16.91 -10.40 0.32
N ASN A 332 -16.70 -9.09 0.47
CA ASN A 332 -15.77 -8.39 -0.40
C ASN A 332 -14.37 -8.91 -0.11
N LEU A 333 -13.55 -9.01 -1.17
CA LEU A 333 -12.16 -9.41 -0.98
C LEU A 333 -11.34 -8.26 -0.42
N ALA A 334 -11.72 -7.02 -0.77
CA ALA A 334 -11.04 -5.84 -0.29
C ALA A 334 -11.99 -4.63 -0.10
N ILE A 335 -11.83 -3.95 1.03
CA ILE A 335 -12.38 -2.65 1.37
C ILE A 335 -11.24 -1.73 1.85
N TYR A 336 -10.80 -0.83 0.98
CA TYR A 336 -9.76 0.15 1.29
C TYR A 336 -10.38 1.54 1.47
N SER A 337 -9.76 2.42 2.24
CA SER A 337 -10.39 3.68 2.63
C SER A 337 -9.51 4.90 2.45
N ASP A 338 -10.10 6.09 2.38
CA ASP A 338 -9.39 7.34 2.65
C ASP A 338 -10.33 8.38 3.27
N ILE A 339 -9.77 9.37 3.97
CA ILE A 339 -10.52 10.36 4.75
C ILE A 339 -10.03 11.75 4.37
N THR A 340 -10.96 12.70 4.22
CA THR A 340 -10.59 14.11 4.00
C THR A 340 -9.79 14.66 5.17
N ASP A 341 -8.89 15.61 4.89
CA ASP A 341 -7.97 16.19 5.89
C ASP A 341 -8.67 16.96 7.03
N ASP A 342 -9.94 17.32 6.86
CA ASP A 342 -10.82 17.90 7.87
C ASP A 342 -11.63 16.86 8.65
N GLY A 343 -11.46 15.57 8.34
CA GLY A 343 -12.11 14.46 9.02
C GLY A 343 -13.62 14.36 8.77
N LYS A 344 -14.16 15.04 7.77
CA LYS A 344 -15.60 15.10 7.50
C LYS A 344 -16.10 13.96 6.63
N PHE A 345 -15.38 13.60 5.56
CA PHE A 345 -15.84 12.59 4.61
C PHE A 345 -14.88 11.40 4.59
N ALA A 346 -15.46 10.20 4.53
CA ALA A 346 -14.72 8.95 4.38
C ALA A 346 -15.24 8.18 3.17
N TYR A 347 -14.30 7.66 2.38
CA TYR A 347 -14.58 6.96 1.14
C TYR A 347 -14.03 5.55 1.20
N PHE A 348 -14.74 4.59 0.60
CA PHE A 348 -14.41 3.17 0.68
C PHE A 348 -14.58 2.51 -0.67
N THR A 349 -13.51 1.89 -1.17
CA THR A 349 -13.60 1.03 -2.37
C THR A 349 -14.14 -0.33 -1.98
N LEU A 350 -15.04 -0.90 -2.79
CA LEU A 350 -15.59 -2.24 -2.63
C LEU A 350 -15.15 -3.06 -3.84
N THR A 351 -14.01 -3.74 -3.74
CA THR A 351 -13.35 -4.36 -4.90
C THR A 351 -14.25 -5.33 -5.66
N LEU A 352 -14.86 -6.31 -5.00
CA LEU A 352 -15.81 -7.21 -5.66
C LEU A 352 -17.21 -6.60 -5.86
N GLY A 353 -17.47 -5.45 -5.21
CA GLY A 353 -18.74 -4.76 -5.26
C GLY A 353 -18.82 -3.76 -6.41
N ASN A 354 -17.71 -3.49 -7.11
CA ASN A 354 -17.61 -2.52 -8.19
C ASN A 354 -18.17 -1.14 -7.79
N HIS A 355 -17.79 -0.68 -6.60
CA HIS A 355 -18.40 0.51 -5.99
C HIS A 355 -17.43 1.27 -5.11
N VAL A 356 -17.61 2.58 -5.03
CA VAL A 356 -16.99 3.49 -4.08
C VAL A 356 -18.11 4.04 -3.20
N ALA A 357 -18.13 3.62 -1.94
CA ALA A 357 -19.06 4.14 -0.95
C ALA A 357 -18.53 5.46 -0.36
N ALA A 358 -19.44 6.35 0.02
CA ALA A 358 -19.13 7.67 0.55
C ALA A 358 -19.95 7.93 1.81
N LEU A 359 -19.28 8.30 2.91
CA LEU A 359 -19.90 8.60 4.20
C LEU A 359 -19.52 10.01 4.68
N ASP A 360 -20.50 10.77 5.18
CA ASP A 360 -20.26 11.91 6.07
C ASP A 360 -20.13 11.40 7.51
N ILE A 361 -18.93 11.55 8.05
CA ILE A 361 -18.53 11.12 9.40
C ILE A 361 -18.29 12.31 10.34
N SER A 362 -18.74 13.52 9.99
CA SER A 362 -18.60 14.71 10.84
C SER A 362 -19.27 14.56 12.21
N ASP A 363 -20.31 13.74 12.30
CA ASP A 363 -20.90 13.27 13.54
C ASP A 363 -20.88 11.74 13.59
N LEU A 364 -19.95 11.20 14.38
CA LEU A 364 -19.75 9.76 14.53
C LEU A 364 -20.96 9.04 15.17
N ASN A 365 -21.89 9.77 15.78
CA ASN A 365 -23.14 9.19 16.30
C ASN A 365 -24.27 9.19 15.26
N ASN A 366 -24.07 9.85 14.12
CA ASN A 366 -25.08 10.03 13.08
C ASN A 366 -24.44 10.09 11.69
N VAL A 367 -23.71 9.03 11.35
CA VAL A 367 -23.06 8.87 10.05
C VAL A 367 -24.11 8.84 8.94
N LYS A 368 -23.87 9.60 7.87
CA LYS A 368 -24.77 9.65 6.70
C LYS A 368 -24.08 9.05 5.50
N ARG A 369 -24.79 8.19 4.79
CA ARG A 369 -24.35 7.68 3.48
C ARG A 369 -24.69 8.67 2.39
N LEU A 370 -23.75 8.89 1.47
CA LEU A 370 -23.81 9.91 0.42
C LEU A 370 -23.91 9.29 -0.99
N ASP A 371 -23.59 8.01 -1.14
CA ASP A 371 -23.78 7.22 -2.36
C ASP A 371 -25.10 6.42 -2.34
N ASP A 372 -25.60 6.06 -3.52
CA ASP A 372 -26.64 5.03 -3.65
C ASP A 372 -25.96 3.64 -3.71
N PRO A 373 -26.19 2.74 -2.73
CA PRO A 373 -25.63 1.38 -2.74
C PRO A 373 -26.00 0.55 -3.95
N GLU A 374 -27.04 0.91 -4.71
CA GLU A 374 -27.53 0.14 -5.85
C GLU A 374 -27.09 0.72 -7.20
N GLU A 375 -26.52 1.92 -7.23
CA GLU A 375 -26.06 2.60 -8.45
C GLU A 375 -24.96 1.82 -9.17
N ASP A 376 -25.00 1.74 -10.50
CA ASP A 376 -23.87 1.29 -11.31
C ASP A 376 -22.95 2.47 -11.59
N GLN A 377 -21.79 2.49 -10.91
CA GLN A 377 -20.79 3.55 -11.04
C GLN A 377 -19.89 3.40 -12.29
N GLY A 378 -20.09 2.34 -13.09
CA GLY A 378 -19.29 2.09 -14.30
C GLY A 378 -17.82 1.79 -14.04
N ILE A 379 -17.49 1.32 -12.83
CA ILE A 379 -16.14 0.97 -12.38
C ILE A 379 -16.02 -0.55 -12.18
N VAL A 380 -14.83 -1.12 -12.35
CA VAL A 380 -14.60 -2.56 -12.21
C VAL A 380 -13.44 -2.78 -11.25
N GLY A 381 -13.66 -3.44 -10.12
CA GLY A 381 -12.57 -3.82 -9.22
C GLY A 381 -11.92 -2.70 -8.40
N PRO A 382 -12.57 -1.56 -8.05
CA PRO A 382 -11.89 -0.47 -7.37
C PRO A 382 -11.16 -0.96 -6.11
N HIS A 383 -9.91 -0.55 -5.95
CA HIS A 383 -9.09 -1.01 -4.86
C HIS A 383 -8.45 0.13 -4.11
N TYR A 384 -7.39 0.75 -4.63
CA TYR A 384 -6.72 1.83 -3.93
C TYR A 384 -7.51 3.13 -4.12
N ILE A 385 -7.53 3.98 -3.09
CA ILE A 385 -8.22 5.26 -3.11
C ILE A 385 -7.39 6.34 -2.41
N LYS A 386 -7.45 7.55 -2.95
CA LYS A 386 -6.79 8.73 -2.39
C LYS A 386 -7.60 10.00 -2.61
N VAL A 387 -7.81 10.77 -1.54
CA VAL A 387 -8.37 12.13 -1.62
C VAL A 387 -7.30 13.12 -2.07
N SER A 388 -7.63 13.98 -3.04
CA SER A 388 -6.72 15.06 -3.46
C SER A 388 -6.50 16.08 -2.33
N PRO A 389 -5.33 16.73 -2.24
CA PRO A 389 -5.06 17.72 -1.18
C PRO A 389 -6.08 18.87 -1.10
N ASP A 390 -6.64 19.27 -2.23
CA ASP A 390 -7.68 20.30 -2.30
C ASP A 390 -9.11 19.79 -2.05
N LYS A 391 -9.27 18.49 -1.78
CA LYS A 391 -10.52 17.76 -1.51
C LYS A 391 -11.56 17.85 -2.63
N LYS A 392 -11.12 18.13 -3.85
CA LYS A 392 -12.02 18.22 -5.01
C LYS A 392 -12.12 16.91 -5.78
N ASN A 393 -11.21 15.98 -5.57
CA ASN A 393 -11.14 14.76 -6.33
C ASN A 393 -10.78 13.54 -5.50
N LEU A 394 -11.26 12.39 -5.94
CA LEU A 394 -10.76 11.08 -5.55
C LEU A 394 -10.00 10.47 -6.71
N LEU A 395 -8.78 10.03 -6.45
CA LEU A 395 -8.07 9.10 -7.31
C LEU A 395 -8.40 7.68 -6.87
N VAL A 396 -8.90 6.86 -7.78
CA VAL A 396 -9.15 5.43 -7.53
C VAL A 396 -8.48 4.60 -8.60
N THR A 397 -7.71 3.59 -8.20
CA THR A 397 -7.15 2.58 -9.11
C THR A 397 -7.77 1.22 -8.78
N ASP A 398 -7.87 0.39 -9.80
CA ASP A 398 -8.80 -0.73 -9.84
C ASP A 398 -8.12 -2.10 -9.88
N TYR A 399 -6.79 -2.12 -9.75
CA TYR A 399 -6.02 -3.34 -9.61
C TYR A 399 -5.77 -3.64 -8.13
N PHE A 400 -6.45 -4.66 -7.59
CA PHE A 400 -6.06 -5.27 -6.31
C PHE A 400 -4.92 -6.27 -6.51
N VAL A 401 -5.24 -7.54 -6.81
CA VAL A 401 -4.25 -8.61 -6.99
C VAL A 401 -4.76 -9.63 -8.01
N GLN A 402 -3.89 -9.99 -8.95
CA GLN A 402 -4.10 -11.11 -9.88
C GLN A 402 -2.93 -12.08 -9.78
N THR A 403 -3.12 -13.17 -9.04
CA THR A 403 -2.09 -14.21 -8.85
C THR A 403 -1.96 -15.16 -10.03
N GLY A 404 -2.92 -15.16 -10.96
CA GLY A 404 -2.99 -16.13 -12.06
C GLY A 404 -3.08 -17.56 -11.54
N ASP A 405 -2.34 -18.47 -12.18
CA ASP A 405 -2.41 -19.89 -11.88
C ASP A 405 -1.77 -20.28 -10.54
N ILE A 406 -0.85 -19.46 -10.01
CA ILE A 406 -0.11 -19.76 -8.78
C ILE A 406 -0.91 -19.47 -7.50
N GLY A 407 -2.07 -18.84 -7.58
CA GLY A 407 -2.88 -18.52 -6.41
C GLY A 407 -4.38 -18.67 -6.63
N VAL A 408 -5.15 -18.20 -5.64
CA VAL A 408 -6.62 -18.24 -5.65
C VAL A 408 -7.26 -16.85 -5.65
N VAL A 409 -6.46 -15.79 -5.59
CA VAL A 409 -6.92 -14.40 -5.66
C VAL A 409 -6.68 -13.87 -7.06
N ASN A 410 -7.77 -13.58 -7.77
CA ASN A 410 -7.78 -13.04 -9.12
C ASN A 410 -8.96 -12.08 -9.29
N THR A 411 -8.78 -10.83 -8.86
CA THR A 411 -9.86 -9.83 -8.98
C THR A 411 -9.99 -9.31 -10.40
N PRO A 412 -11.23 -9.10 -10.89
CA PRO A 412 -11.45 -8.30 -12.09
C PRO A 412 -10.88 -6.89 -11.92
N ALA A 413 -10.39 -6.32 -13.03
CA ALA A 413 -9.92 -4.94 -13.16
C ALA A 413 -10.03 -4.56 -14.64
N ASP A 414 -10.32 -3.29 -14.95
CA ASP A 414 -10.17 -2.70 -16.28
C ASP A 414 -8.88 -1.86 -16.44
N PHE A 415 -8.05 -1.84 -15.40
CA PHE A 415 -6.75 -1.18 -15.30
C PHE A 415 -6.82 0.32 -15.56
N LYS A 416 -7.83 0.97 -14.98
CA LYS A 416 -8.01 2.41 -15.07
C LYS A 416 -7.70 3.11 -13.75
N ALA A 417 -7.08 4.28 -13.87
CA ALA A 417 -7.06 5.27 -12.80
C ALA A 417 -8.24 6.24 -13.00
N GLN A 418 -9.23 6.17 -12.12
CA GLN A 418 -10.38 7.08 -12.08
C GLN A 418 -10.00 8.36 -11.34
N TRP A 419 -10.45 9.50 -11.87
CA TRP A 419 -10.31 10.80 -11.22
C TRP A 419 -11.69 11.42 -11.06
N ILE A 420 -12.30 11.08 -9.92
CA ILE A 420 -13.71 11.30 -9.61
C ILE A 420 -13.84 12.66 -8.93
N ASP A 421 -14.84 13.46 -9.29
CA ASP A 421 -15.08 14.73 -8.60
C ASP A 421 -15.79 14.48 -7.28
N ILE A 422 -15.35 15.19 -6.23
CA ILE A 422 -16.02 15.29 -4.94
C ILE A 422 -16.90 16.54 -4.98
N LEU A 423 -18.20 16.37 -4.86
CA LEU A 423 -19.18 17.46 -4.82
C LEU A 423 -19.15 18.15 -3.44
N GLU A 424 -19.74 19.35 -3.34
CA GLU A 424 -19.69 20.16 -2.11
C GLU A 424 -20.28 19.44 -0.87
N ASP A 425 -21.21 18.52 -1.08
CA ASP A 425 -21.83 17.71 -0.03
C ASP A 425 -21.07 16.41 0.27
N GLY A 426 -19.96 16.16 -0.41
CA GLY A 426 -19.11 14.97 -0.28
C GLY A 426 -19.51 13.81 -1.18
N SER A 427 -20.63 13.89 -1.91
CA SER A 427 -21.03 12.89 -2.90
C SER A 427 -20.11 12.90 -4.13
N LEU A 428 -20.23 11.89 -4.98
CA LEU A 428 -19.26 11.61 -6.05
C LEU A 428 -19.84 11.81 -7.44
N SER A 429 -19.02 12.31 -8.36
CA SER A 429 -19.34 12.38 -9.79
C SER A 429 -18.22 11.75 -10.62
N PHE A 430 -18.54 10.64 -11.28
CA PHE A 430 -17.61 9.87 -12.12
C PHE A 430 -17.60 10.43 -13.53
N ASN A 431 -16.47 10.97 -13.98
CA ASN A 431 -16.42 11.69 -15.26
C ASN A 431 -15.17 11.43 -16.12
N ARG A 432 -14.04 10.98 -15.55
CA ARG A 432 -12.79 10.80 -16.31
C ARG A 432 -11.86 9.76 -15.70
N SER A 433 -11.07 9.14 -16.57
CA SER A 433 -10.08 8.11 -16.20
C SER A 433 -8.90 8.08 -17.17
N ILE A 434 -7.81 7.44 -16.73
CA ILE A 434 -6.62 7.13 -17.51
C ILE A 434 -6.60 5.62 -17.74
N ASP A 435 -6.46 5.18 -19.00
CA ASP A 435 -6.52 3.77 -19.41
C ASP A 435 -5.11 3.19 -19.60
N PHE A 436 -4.60 2.51 -18.57
CA PHE A 436 -3.25 1.93 -18.58
C PHE A 436 -3.15 0.67 -19.45
N ALA A 437 -4.26 -0.05 -19.67
CA ALA A 437 -4.25 -1.24 -20.51
C ALA A 437 -3.94 -0.88 -21.97
N SER A 438 -4.59 0.16 -22.49
CA SER A 438 -4.44 0.60 -23.88
C SER A 438 -3.15 1.38 -24.13
N GLU A 439 -2.71 2.19 -23.15
CA GLU A 439 -1.52 3.03 -23.29
C GLU A 439 -0.20 2.23 -23.30
N PHE A 440 -0.17 1.11 -22.55
CA PHE A 440 1.03 0.28 -22.39
C PHE A 440 0.94 -1.08 -23.09
N THR A 441 0.23 -1.17 -24.22
CA THR A 441 0.07 -2.43 -24.98
C THR A 441 1.40 -3.12 -25.35
N ASN A 442 2.46 -2.35 -25.56
CA ASN A 442 3.83 -2.82 -25.81
C ASN A 442 4.49 -3.52 -24.60
N ARG A 443 3.91 -3.42 -23.39
CA ARG A 443 4.27 -4.17 -22.17
C ARG A 443 3.22 -5.21 -21.77
N GLY A 444 2.33 -5.57 -22.71
CA GLY A 444 1.16 -6.41 -22.43
C GLY A 444 0.05 -5.67 -21.64
N GLY A 445 0.03 -4.34 -21.70
CA GLY A 445 -0.76 -3.47 -20.83
C GLY A 445 0.02 -3.06 -19.58
N ALA A 446 -0.64 -2.35 -18.67
CA ALA A 446 -0.06 -1.97 -17.39
C ALA A 446 -1.11 -2.04 -16.28
N LYS A 447 -0.66 -2.31 -15.05
CA LYS A 447 -1.49 -2.58 -13.88
C LYS A 447 -1.15 -1.58 -12.77
N PRO A 448 -1.76 -0.38 -12.76
CA PRO A 448 -1.49 0.63 -11.74
C PRO A 448 -2.16 0.21 -10.42
N HIS A 449 -1.38 0.07 -9.34
CA HIS A 449 -1.94 -0.37 -8.06
C HIS A 449 -2.29 0.78 -7.14
N SER A 450 -1.29 1.52 -6.65
CA SER A 450 -1.49 2.71 -5.82
C SER A 450 -0.91 3.94 -6.48
N ALA A 451 -1.31 5.10 -5.95
CA ALA A 451 -0.83 6.38 -6.44
C ALA A 451 -0.63 7.40 -5.33
N VAL A 452 0.20 8.39 -5.63
CA VAL A 452 0.44 9.57 -4.79
C VAL A 452 0.14 10.81 -5.63
N ILE A 453 -0.51 11.80 -5.01
CA ILE A 453 -0.89 13.06 -5.65
C ILE A 453 0.04 14.16 -5.15
N PHE A 454 0.72 14.82 -6.07
CA PHE A 454 1.41 16.08 -5.79
C PHE A 454 0.54 17.23 -6.26
N ASP A 455 0.17 18.12 -5.35
CA ASP A 455 -0.47 19.38 -5.65
C ASP A 455 0.54 20.52 -5.48
N LEU A 456 1.00 21.03 -6.63
CA LEU A 456 1.98 22.10 -6.79
C LEU A 456 1.30 23.43 -7.14
N THR A 457 -0.03 23.55 -6.93
CA THR A 457 -0.79 24.77 -7.24
C THR A 457 -0.25 25.99 -6.50
N ASP A 458 0.18 25.82 -5.24
CA ASP A 458 0.98 26.80 -4.51
C ASP A 458 2.45 26.31 -4.40
N PRO A 459 3.37 26.84 -5.23
CA PRO A 459 4.77 26.45 -5.19
C PRO A 459 5.49 26.77 -3.87
N LYS A 460 4.91 27.61 -2.99
CA LYS A 460 5.48 27.92 -1.67
C LYS A 460 5.04 26.94 -0.59
N ASP A 461 3.95 26.22 -0.81
CA ASP A 461 3.38 25.26 0.12
C ASP A 461 2.81 24.05 -0.64
N PRO A 462 3.66 23.32 -1.40
CA PRO A 462 3.22 22.15 -2.15
C PRO A 462 2.72 21.05 -1.20
N LYS A 463 1.72 20.30 -1.65
CA LYS A 463 1.16 19.18 -0.88
C LYS A 463 1.50 17.87 -1.57
N PHE A 464 1.99 16.91 -0.77
CA PHE A 464 2.38 15.58 -1.23
C PHE A 464 1.56 14.58 -0.44
N TYR A 465 0.65 13.88 -1.11
CA TYR A 465 -0.31 13.01 -0.43
C TYR A 465 -0.38 11.63 -1.03
#